data_AF-A0A1C3EC31-F1
#
_entry.id   AF-A0A1C3EC31-F1
#
_cell.length_a   1.000
_cell.length_b   1.000
_cell.length_c   1.000
_cell.angle_alpha   90.00
_cell.angle_beta   90.00
_cell.angle_gamma   90.00
#
_symmetry.space_group_name_H-M   'P 1'
#
loop_
_entity.id
_entity.type
_entity.pdbx_description
1 polymer ?
#
loop_
_entity_poly.entity_id
_entity_poly.type
_entity_poly.pdbx_seq_one_letter_code
_entity_poly.pdbx_strand_id
1 'polypeptide(L)'
;MLNPQLFELLKQLELRYSEPPKYNLFNVLRSAHDEVRLHSRFLADLLNPEGRHQHGRRFLDLFLSNIEVTLSEIPKVLLEYRNIDILIRAGDIAVVVENKIYADDQPEQLLRYHEIMKDEGVKTIHLIYLTLDGRQPSEQSAGHLIDQVKCVSYRQDIHHIINKAISLAARDAPLREALIQYETLINLLTDRTDNMEHIAEVKSLLFKDDNLLSFPSLEQAYREINIDNQLAMWELIADRMKGEFGPLTEDSLSEQRRQGERVASYVDRKNNSRYIRQAVRVENAPEYTLYIEQDHHLYFGIRFEKESGTINRLSDIDVPYRKEGSEEELHIWDYPKKMINFRSITADDILYLSKSANREAMVNQMIAELVNIKSLLDKAHVVK
;
A
#
# COMPACT_ATOMS: atom_id res chain seq x y z
N MET A 1 34.02 -13.67 0.69
CA MET A 1 33.78 -14.47 1.91
C MET A 1 33.13 -13.52 2.89
N LEU A 2 31.96 -13.83 3.44
CA LEU A 2 31.23 -12.90 4.30
C LEU A 2 32.09 -12.52 5.51
N ASN A 3 32.34 -11.24 5.72
CA ASN A 3 33.11 -10.74 6.85
C ASN A 3 32.22 -10.67 8.10
N PRO A 4 32.38 -11.55 9.10
CA PRO A 4 31.49 -11.57 10.27
C PRO A 4 31.56 -10.29 11.10
N GLN A 5 32.69 -9.57 11.04
CA GLN A 5 32.86 -8.29 11.72
C GLN A 5 32.02 -7.18 11.08
N LEU A 6 31.70 -7.28 9.77
CA LEU A 6 30.85 -6.30 9.09
C LEU A 6 29.46 -6.24 9.72
N PHE A 7 28.84 -7.40 9.98
CA PHE A 7 27.50 -7.45 10.58
C PHE A 7 27.46 -6.90 11.99
N GLU A 8 28.50 -7.16 12.80
CA GLU A 8 28.60 -6.60 14.13
C GLU A 8 28.78 -5.07 14.08
N LEU A 9 29.60 -4.57 13.16
CA LEU A 9 29.77 -3.12 12.95
C LEU A 9 28.49 -2.46 12.45
N LEU A 10 27.77 -3.07 11.49
CA LEU A 10 26.47 -2.58 11.03
C LEU A 10 25.47 -2.51 12.17
N LYS A 11 25.39 -3.54 13.00
CA LYS A 11 24.52 -3.56 14.19
C LYS A 11 24.90 -2.47 15.21
N GLN A 12 26.20 -2.21 15.39
CA GLN A 12 26.66 -1.12 16.26
C GLN A 12 26.32 0.26 15.70
N LEU A 13 26.41 0.44 14.37
CA LEU A 13 25.95 1.66 13.72
C LEU A 13 24.45 1.84 13.87
N GLU A 14 23.66 0.79 13.63
CA GLU A 14 22.22 0.79 13.86
C GLU A 14 21.90 1.17 15.30
N LEU A 15 22.56 0.59 16.30
CA LEU A 15 22.33 0.94 17.71
C LEU A 15 22.76 2.38 18.06
N ARG A 16 23.83 2.88 17.45
CA ARG A 16 24.33 4.24 17.66
C ARG A 16 23.38 5.29 17.10
N TYR A 17 22.81 4.99 15.93
CA TYR A 17 21.97 5.91 15.17
C TYR A 17 20.48 5.63 15.30
N SER A 18 20.11 4.53 15.98
CA SER A 18 18.75 4.22 16.42
C SER A 18 18.37 5.22 17.50
N GLU A 19 17.55 6.19 17.12
CA GLU A 19 16.82 6.95 18.11
C GLU A 19 15.69 6.07 18.66
N PRO A 20 15.53 5.98 19.99
CA PRO A 20 14.36 5.29 20.55
C PRO A 20 13.09 5.92 19.97
N PRO A 21 12.05 5.12 19.67
CA PRO A 21 10.82 5.64 19.09
C PRO A 21 10.27 6.74 19.99
N LYS A 22 10.36 7.98 19.51
CA LYS A 22 9.86 9.16 20.21
C LYS A 22 8.33 9.12 20.19
N TYR A 23 7.71 9.62 21.25
CA TYR A 23 6.27 9.79 21.29
C TYR A 23 5.80 10.59 20.07
N ASN A 24 4.84 10.04 19.32
CA ASN A 24 4.27 10.67 18.13
C ASN A 24 2.74 10.65 18.25
N LEU A 25 2.15 11.84 18.37
CA LEU A 25 0.72 12.04 18.56
C LEU A 25 -0.09 11.52 17.37
N PHE A 26 0.41 11.62 16.14
CA PHE A 26 -0.31 11.15 14.95
C PHE A 26 -0.54 9.64 15.01
N ASN A 27 0.48 8.87 15.39
CA ASN A 27 0.40 7.42 15.53
C ASN A 27 -0.56 6.95 16.64
N VAL A 28 -0.84 7.81 17.63
CA VAL A 28 -1.82 7.53 18.69
C VAL A 28 -3.25 7.76 18.17
N LEU A 29 -3.44 8.81 17.36
CA LEU A 29 -4.78 9.24 16.93
C LEU A 29 -5.29 8.48 15.71
N ARG A 30 -4.41 8.07 14.80
CA ARG A 30 -4.74 7.40 13.53
C ARG A 30 -3.64 6.44 13.11
N SER A 31 -3.98 5.51 12.22
CA SER A 31 -2.98 4.71 11.52
C SER A 31 -2.06 5.63 10.71
N ALA A 32 -0.75 5.36 10.72
CA ALA A 32 0.24 6.06 9.90
C ALA A 32 -0.08 6.00 8.39
N HIS A 33 -0.94 5.07 7.98
CA HIS A 33 -1.32 4.85 6.58
C HIS A 33 -2.67 5.49 6.21
N ASP A 34 -3.30 6.24 7.13
CA ASP A 34 -4.63 6.84 6.90
C ASP A 34 -4.53 8.10 6.02
N GLU A 35 -4.67 7.90 4.71
CA GLU A 35 -4.59 8.93 3.67
C GLU A 35 -5.53 10.11 3.94
N VAL A 36 -6.81 9.82 4.19
CA VAL A 36 -7.84 10.86 4.29
C VAL A 36 -7.83 11.50 5.67
N ARG A 37 -7.91 10.70 6.75
CA ARG A 37 -8.18 11.24 8.09
C ARG A 37 -6.94 11.69 8.85
N LEU A 38 -5.74 11.32 8.40
CA LEU A 38 -4.48 11.83 8.92
C LEU A 38 -3.86 12.80 7.92
N HIS A 39 -3.41 12.29 6.77
CA HIS A 39 -2.53 13.06 5.88
C HIS A 39 -3.26 14.21 5.18
N SER A 40 -4.38 13.93 4.51
CA SER A 40 -5.14 14.94 3.78
C SER A 40 -5.66 16.00 4.74
N ARG A 41 -6.19 15.60 5.91
CA ARG A 41 -6.64 16.55 6.95
C ARG A 41 -5.53 17.45 7.47
N PHE A 42 -4.38 16.89 7.81
CA PHE A 42 -3.27 17.67 8.33
C PHE A 42 -2.74 18.64 7.27
N LEU A 43 -2.51 18.17 6.03
CA LEU A 43 -2.06 19.01 4.93
C LEU A 43 -3.09 20.08 4.58
N ALA A 44 -4.39 19.77 4.54
CA ALA A 44 -5.40 20.78 4.24
C ALA A 44 -5.49 21.87 5.31
N ASP A 45 -5.40 21.55 6.60
CA ASP A 45 -5.34 22.59 7.66
C ASP A 45 -4.05 23.42 7.52
N LEU A 46 -2.91 22.78 7.23
CA LEU A 46 -1.63 23.47 7.04
C LEU A 46 -1.60 24.38 5.80
N LEU A 47 -2.27 23.98 4.72
CA LEU A 47 -2.35 24.74 3.47
C LEU A 47 -3.46 25.79 3.48
N ASN A 48 -4.35 25.78 4.46
CA ASN A 48 -5.44 26.74 4.55
C ASN A 48 -4.93 28.09 5.09
N PRO A 49 -5.06 29.21 4.36
CA PRO A 49 -4.66 30.51 4.88
C PRO A 49 -5.41 30.92 6.17
N GLU A 50 -6.61 30.38 6.37
CA GLU A 50 -7.45 30.55 7.56
C GLU A 50 -7.33 29.35 8.54
N GLY A 51 -6.32 28.50 8.34
CA GLY A 51 -6.02 27.35 9.18
C GLY A 51 -5.63 27.72 10.61
N ARG A 52 -5.69 26.75 11.51
CA ARG A 52 -5.45 26.97 12.96
C ARG A 52 -4.02 27.37 13.31
N HIS A 53 -3.10 27.23 12.36
CA HIS A 53 -1.68 27.53 12.51
C HIS A 53 -1.36 29.03 12.51
N GLN A 54 -2.28 29.94 12.16
CA GLN A 54 -2.08 31.41 12.22
C GLN A 54 -0.88 31.95 11.42
N HIS A 55 -0.41 31.21 10.41
CA HIS A 55 0.71 31.62 9.55
C HIS A 55 0.25 32.17 8.19
N GLY A 56 -1.06 32.45 8.04
CA GLY A 56 -1.66 32.95 6.81
C GLY A 56 -1.29 32.06 5.62
N ARG A 57 -0.98 32.69 4.48
CA ARG A 57 -0.65 31.98 3.23
C ARG A 57 0.75 31.33 3.19
N ARG A 58 1.61 31.50 4.19
CA ARG A 58 3.04 31.15 4.06
C ARG A 58 3.29 29.69 3.69
N PHE A 59 2.57 28.76 4.32
CA PHE A 59 2.71 27.33 4.03
C PHE A 59 2.09 26.95 2.69
N LEU A 60 0.95 27.57 2.34
CA LEU A 60 0.36 27.43 1.02
C LEU A 60 1.31 27.91 -0.08
N ASP A 61 1.94 29.07 0.09
CA ASP A 61 2.85 29.64 -0.90
C ASP A 61 4.10 28.75 -1.09
N LEU A 62 4.57 28.06 -0.03
CA LEU A 62 5.61 27.02 -0.16
C LEU A 62 5.16 25.86 -1.04
N PHE A 63 3.95 25.36 -0.84
CA PHE A 63 3.38 24.28 -1.64
C PHE A 63 3.16 24.70 -3.09
N LEU A 64 2.53 25.85 -3.31
CA LEU A 64 2.27 26.42 -4.64
C LEU A 64 3.55 26.66 -5.43
N SER A 65 4.61 27.16 -4.76
CA SER A 65 5.92 27.33 -5.39
C SER A 65 6.52 25.98 -5.82
N ASN A 66 6.39 24.93 -5.00
CA ASN A 66 6.87 23.59 -5.33
C ASN A 66 6.18 23.01 -6.56
N ILE A 67 4.88 23.30 -6.71
CA ILE A 67 4.10 22.86 -7.87
C ILE A 67 4.07 23.89 -9.01
N GLU A 68 4.83 24.99 -8.91
CA GLU A 68 4.94 26.05 -9.92
C GLU A 68 3.58 26.69 -10.30
N VAL A 69 2.69 26.79 -9.32
CA VAL A 69 1.37 27.42 -9.47
C VAL A 69 1.36 28.77 -8.77
N THR A 70 0.72 29.77 -9.37
CA THR A 70 0.52 31.09 -8.75
C THR A 70 -0.97 31.39 -8.65
N LEU A 71 -1.43 31.74 -7.44
CA LEU A 71 -2.83 32.11 -7.18
C LEU A 71 -2.91 33.62 -6.88
N SER A 72 -3.65 34.34 -7.73
CA SER A 72 -3.85 35.79 -7.61
C SER A 72 -4.98 36.17 -6.64
N GLU A 73 -5.98 35.30 -6.50
CA GLU A 73 -7.13 35.49 -5.62
C GLU A 73 -6.92 34.83 -4.25
N ILE A 74 -7.81 35.11 -3.31
CA ILE A 74 -7.81 34.50 -1.98
C ILE A 74 -8.21 33.02 -2.12
N PRO A 75 -7.32 32.07 -1.79
CA PRO A 75 -7.62 30.66 -1.97
C PRO A 75 -8.47 30.11 -0.84
N LYS A 76 -9.41 29.22 -1.19
CA LYS A 76 -10.15 28.37 -0.26
C LYS A 76 -9.63 26.95 -0.35
N VAL A 77 -9.35 26.34 0.80
CA VAL A 77 -8.93 24.93 0.90
C VAL A 77 -10.09 24.11 1.44
N LEU A 78 -10.48 23.07 0.70
CA LEU A 78 -11.62 22.21 0.98
C LEU A 78 -11.15 20.77 1.07
N LEU A 79 -11.64 20.06 2.08
CA LEU A 79 -11.42 18.63 2.28
C LEU A 79 -12.60 17.83 1.74
N GLU A 80 -12.31 16.72 1.08
CA GLU A 80 -13.31 15.73 0.63
C GLU A 80 -14.41 16.35 -0.27
N TYR A 81 -14.14 17.50 -0.93
CA TYR A 81 -15.12 18.19 -1.76
C TYR A 81 -15.41 17.35 -3.01
N ARG A 82 -16.63 16.81 -3.10
CA ARG A 82 -17.01 15.84 -4.15
C ARG A 82 -16.02 14.67 -4.26
N ASN A 83 -15.55 14.19 -3.10
CA ASN A 83 -14.56 13.12 -2.94
C ASN A 83 -13.13 13.47 -3.37
N ILE A 84 -12.82 14.74 -3.65
CA ILE A 84 -11.43 15.18 -3.84
C ILE A 84 -10.78 15.32 -2.48
N ASP A 85 -9.64 14.65 -2.24
CA ASP A 85 -8.96 14.66 -0.95
C ASP A 85 -8.66 16.08 -0.45
N ILE A 86 -7.95 16.89 -1.27
CA ILE A 86 -7.70 18.30 -0.99
C ILE A 86 -7.94 19.10 -2.27
N LEU A 87 -8.84 20.09 -2.18
CA LEU A 87 -9.12 21.03 -3.25
C LEU A 87 -8.73 22.45 -2.81
N ILE A 88 -7.88 23.11 -3.58
CA ILE A 88 -7.53 24.53 -3.40
C ILE A 88 -8.15 25.31 -4.55
N ARG A 89 -9.04 26.26 -4.25
CA ARG A 89 -9.69 27.11 -5.25
C ARG A 89 -9.40 28.58 -5.07
N ALA A 90 -9.06 29.26 -6.16
CA ALA A 90 -8.92 30.70 -6.20
C ALA A 90 -9.39 31.20 -7.58
N GLY A 91 -10.57 31.85 -7.60
CA GLY A 91 -11.20 32.28 -8.86
C GLY A 91 -11.41 31.13 -9.84
N ASP A 92 -10.91 31.31 -11.06
CA ASP A 92 -11.00 30.35 -12.16
C ASP A 92 -9.92 29.25 -12.11
N ILE A 93 -9.14 29.15 -11.02
CA ILE A 93 -8.07 28.16 -10.83
C ILE A 93 -8.45 27.15 -9.75
N ALA A 94 -8.27 25.86 -10.05
CA ALA A 94 -8.35 24.77 -9.08
C ALA A 94 -7.04 23.97 -9.05
N VAL A 95 -6.52 23.72 -7.85
CA VAL A 95 -5.50 22.71 -7.59
C VAL A 95 -6.19 21.53 -6.90
N VAL A 96 -6.25 20.41 -7.61
CA VAL A 96 -6.87 19.16 -7.17
C VAL A 96 -5.73 18.25 -6.71
N VAL A 97 -5.71 17.89 -5.43
CA VAL A 97 -4.71 16.97 -4.88
C VAL A 97 -5.39 15.67 -4.52
N GLU A 98 -4.96 14.58 -5.14
CA GLU A 98 -5.28 13.21 -4.73
C GLU A 98 -4.09 12.66 -3.96
N ASN A 99 -4.33 12.15 -2.75
CA ASN A 99 -3.31 11.73 -1.81
C ASN A 99 -3.31 10.21 -1.65
N LYS A 100 -2.18 9.57 -1.99
CA LYS A 100 -2.03 8.11 -1.97
C LYS A 100 -0.80 7.70 -1.15
N ILE A 101 -1.04 6.97 -0.07
CA ILE A 101 0.02 6.33 0.72
C ILE A 101 0.14 4.88 0.28
N TYR A 102 -0.93 4.09 0.45
CA TYR A 102 -0.96 2.66 0.11
C TYR A 102 -2.26 2.20 -0.57
N ALA A 103 -3.26 3.06 -0.73
CA ALA A 103 -4.46 2.71 -1.47
C ALA A 103 -4.19 2.59 -2.97
N ASP A 104 -4.89 1.62 -3.57
CA ASP A 104 -4.92 1.44 -5.01
C ASP A 104 -5.63 2.60 -5.72
N ASP A 105 -5.34 2.72 -7.01
CA ASP A 105 -5.98 3.70 -7.86
C ASP A 105 -7.41 3.29 -8.20
N GLN A 106 -8.34 4.22 -8.00
CA GLN A 106 -9.71 4.01 -8.45
C GLN A 106 -9.83 4.29 -9.96
N PRO A 107 -10.69 3.54 -10.68
CA PRO A 107 -10.93 3.78 -12.09
C PRO A 107 -11.41 5.20 -12.36
N GLU A 108 -10.80 5.84 -13.37
CA GLU A 108 -11.12 7.18 -13.89
C GLU A 108 -11.17 8.27 -12.81
N GLN A 109 -10.48 8.09 -11.68
CA GLN A 109 -10.60 8.97 -10.52
C GLN A 109 -10.16 10.40 -10.85
N LEU A 110 -8.98 10.56 -11.45
CA LEU A 110 -8.45 11.88 -11.82
C LEU A 110 -9.22 12.50 -13.00
N LEU A 111 -9.69 11.67 -13.94
CA LEU A 111 -10.58 12.12 -15.02
C LEU A 111 -11.87 12.72 -14.46
N ARG A 112 -12.51 12.03 -13.52
CA ARG A 112 -13.74 12.50 -12.86
C ARG A 112 -13.52 13.84 -12.16
N TYR A 113 -12.43 14.00 -11.41
CA TYR A 113 -12.15 15.26 -10.73
C TYR A 113 -11.94 16.41 -11.71
N HIS A 114 -11.22 16.15 -12.81
CA HIS A 114 -11.03 17.14 -13.86
C HIS A 114 -12.35 17.60 -14.48
N GLU A 115 -13.23 16.65 -14.83
CA GLU A 115 -14.55 16.99 -15.39
C GLU A 115 -15.45 17.69 -14.37
N ILE A 116 -15.42 17.30 -13.09
CA ILE A 116 -16.13 18.03 -12.01
C ILE A 116 -15.67 19.49 -11.95
N MET A 117 -14.37 19.77 -12.06
CA MET A 117 -13.87 21.14 -12.04
C MET A 117 -14.28 21.93 -13.29
N LYS A 118 -14.25 21.31 -14.47
CA LYS A 118 -14.73 21.93 -15.71
C LYS A 118 -16.22 22.27 -15.67
N ASP A 119 -17.04 21.34 -15.19
CA ASP A 119 -18.49 21.52 -15.07
C ASP A 119 -18.85 22.67 -14.12
N GLU A 120 -18.00 22.92 -13.13
CA GLU A 120 -18.13 24.05 -12.21
C GLU A 120 -17.52 25.36 -12.76
N GLY A 121 -17.08 25.37 -14.02
CA GLY A 121 -16.61 26.58 -14.73
C GLY A 121 -15.15 26.96 -14.47
N VAL A 122 -14.36 26.09 -13.84
CA VAL A 122 -12.92 26.32 -13.63
C VAL A 122 -12.19 26.29 -14.97
N LYS A 123 -11.38 27.32 -15.26
CA LYS A 123 -10.64 27.43 -16.53
C LYS A 123 -9.26 26.78 -16.47
N THR A 124 -8.63 26.79 -15.31
CA THR A 124 -7.27 26.24 -15.13
C THR A 124 -7.29 25.22 -14.00
N ILE A 125 -7.02 23.96 -14.36
CA ILE A 125 -7.05 22.83 -13.43
C ILE A 125 -5.64 22.26 -13.34
N HIS A 126 -5.09 22.25 -12.13
CA HIS A 126 -3.82 21.59 -11.82
C HIS A 126 -4.13 20.30 -11.08
N LEU A 127 -3.88 19.16 -11.73
CA LEU A 127 -4.00 17.84 -11.11
C LEU A 127 -2.68 17.47 -10.44
N ILE A 128 -2.73 17.26 -9.13
CA ILE A 128 -1.59 16.88 -8.30
C ILE A 128 -1.84 15.46 -7.78
N TYR A 129 -0.91 14.57 -8.06
CA TYR A 129 -0.94 13.21 -7.54
C TYR A 129 0.19 13.05 -6.53
N LEU A 130 -0.21 13.03 -5.26
CA LEU A 130 0.70 13.02 -4.12
C LEU A 130 0.90 11.59 -3.63
N THR A 131 2.10 11.05 -3.78
CA THR A 131 2.47 9.69 -3.34
C THR A 131 3.67 9.70 -2.41
N LEU A 132 4.02 8.57 -1.80
CA LEU A 132 5.21 8.47 -0.96
C LEU A 132 6.50 8.86 -1.72
N ASP A 133 6.64 8.41 -2.96
CA ASP A 133 7.86 8.47 -3.77
C ASP A 133 7.74 9.32 -5.05
N GLY A 134 6.55 9.85 -5.35
CA GLY A 134 6.31 10.64 -6.56
C GLY A 134 6.03 9.78 -7.80
N ARG A 135 5.61 8.52 -7.62
CA ARG A 135 5.18 7.66 -8.73
C ARG A 135 4.01 8.27 -9.51
N GLN A 136 3.92 7.91 -10.78
CA GLN A 136 2.79 8.27 -11.62
C GLN A 136 1.50 7.54 -11.19
N PRO A 137 0.32 8.13 -11.44
CA PRO A 137 -0.95 7.42 -11.35
C PRO A 137 -1.01 6.34 -12.44
N SER A 138 -1.82 5.32 -12.22
CA SER A 138 -2.13 4.32 -13.25
C SER A 138 -2.91 4.92 -14.43
N GLU A 139 -2.72 4.33 -15.62
CA GLU A 139 -3.50 4.67 -16.81
C GLU A 139 -5.01 4.52 -16.57
N GLN A 140 -5.41 3.58 -15.71
CA GLN A 140 -6.81 3.35 -15.36
C GLN A 140 -7.42 4.55 -14.60
N SER A 141 -6.64 5.27 -13.80
CA SER A 141 -7.12 6.44 -13.04
C SER A 141 -7.04 7.74 -13.84
N ALA A 142 -5.93 7.96 -14.54
CA ALA A 142 -5.64 9.22 -15.23
C ALA A 142 -6.06 9.24 -16.71
N GLY A 143 -6.14 8.08 -17.37
CA GLY A 143 -6.41 7.96 -18.80
C GLY A 143 -5.57 8.91 -19.64
N HIS A 144 -6.24 9.71 -20.47
CA HIS A 144 -5.61 10.68 -21.36
C HIS A 144 -5.01 11.91 -20.64
N LEU A 145 -5.24 12.09 -19.34
CA LEU A 145 -4.68 13.19 -18.55
C LEU A 145 -3.36 12.82 -17.89
N ILE A 146 -2.85 11.59 -18.06
CA ILE A 146 -1.66 11.10 -17.34
C ILE A 146 -0.44 12.04 -17.47
N ASP A 147 -0.21 12.60 -18.66
CA ASP A 147 0.90 13.53 -18.93
C ASP A 147 0.67 14.94 -18.35
N GLN A 148 -0.55 15.26 -17.95
CA GLN A 148 -0.95 16.55 -17.37
C GLN A 148 -0.94 16.52 -15.84
N VAL A 149 -0.82 15.33 -15.25
CA VAL A 149 -0.78 15.15 -13.79
C VAL A 149 0.62 15.44 -13.27
N LYS A 150 0.72 16.41 -12.35
CA LYS A 150 1.96 16.71 -11.65
C LYS A 150 2.12 15.77 -10.46
N CYS A 151 3.16 14.94 -10.52
CA CYS A 151 3.50 14.01 -9.45
C CYS A 151 4.27 14.74 -8.35
N VAL A 152 3.83 14.57 -7.10
CA VAL A 152 4.45 15.16 -5.90
C VAL A 152 4.73 14.02 -4.93
N SER A 153 5.86 14.10 -4.22
CA SER A 153 6.29 13.06 -3.30
C SER A 153 6.27 13.53 -1.84
N TYR A 154 5.88 12.65 -0.92
CA TYR A 154 6.16 12.88 0.50
C TYR A 154 7.65 12.91 0.76
N ARG A 155 8.38 11.97 0.16
CA ARG A 155 9.81 11.77 0.39
C ARG A 155 10.61 13.02 0.08
N GLN A 156 10.32 13.77 -0.98
CA GLN A 156 11.11 14.94 -1.36
C GLN A 156 10.35 16.24 -1.12
N ASP A 157 9.17 16.37 -1.72
CA ASP A 157 8.45 17.65 -1.82
C ASP A 157 7.80 18.05 -0.50
N ILE A 158 6.93 17.19 0.06
CA ILE A 158 6.24 17.49 1.32
C ILE A 158 7.26 17.58 2.46
N HIS A 159 8.24 16.67 2.51
CA HIS A 159 9.33 16.74 3.48
C HIS A 159 10.06 18.10 3.44
N HIS A 160 10.38 18.61 2.25
CA HIS A 160 10.99 19.94 2.09
C HIS A 160 10.07 21.09 2.53
N ILE A 161 8.79 21.01 2.19
CA ILE A 161 7.78 22.00 2.62
C ILE A 161 7.65 22.01 4.14
N ILE A 162 7.59 20.84 4.78
CA ILE A 162 7.51 20.70 6.24
C ILE A 162 8.77 21.23 6.91
N ASN A 163 9.96 20.94 6.40
CA ASN A 163 11.22 21.50 6.92
C ASN A 163 11.26 23.04 6.90
N LYS A 164 10.81 23.62 5.79
CA LYS A 164 10.65 25.08 5.69
C LYS A 164 9.57 25.59 6.63
N ALA A 165 8.46 24.87 6.79
CA ALA A 165 7.40 25.22 7.73
C ALA A 165 7.89 25.19 9.20
N ILE A 166 8.71 24.21 9.59
CA ILE A 166 9.36 24.13 10.91
C ILE A 166 10.20 25.39 11.15
N SER A 167 10.98 25.79 10.14
CA SER A 167 11.81 27.01 10.21
C SER A 167 10.96 28.28 10.37
N LEU A 168 9.82 28.36 9.69
CA LEU A 168 8.88 29.48 9.82
C LEU A 168 8.16 29.50 11.18
N ALA A 169 7.82 28.32 11.70
CA ALA A 169 7.17 28.12 12.99
C ALA A 169 8.16 28.10 14.17
N ALA A 170 9.43 28.46 13.96
CA ALA A 170 10.48 28.30 14.98
C ALA A 170 10.15 28.91 16.35
N ARG A 171 9.35 29.99 16.38
CA ARG A 171 8.91 30.67 17.63
C ARG A 171 7.53 30.23 18.14
N ASP A 172 6.79 29.42 17.38
CA ASP A 172 5.51 28.84 17.77
C ASP A 172 5.75 27.38 18.19
N ALA A 173 6.06 27.17 19.48
CA ALA A 173 6.45 25.85 19.96
C ALA A 173 5.39 24.76 19.69
N PRO A 174 4.09 24.96 20.00
CA PRO A 174 3.06 23.96 19.69
C PRO A 174 3.02 23.56 18.21
N LEU A 175 3.04 24.52 17.29
CA LEU A 175 3.03 24.24 15.85
C LEU A 175 4.33 23.58 15.39
N ARG A 176 5.48 24.07 15.86
CA ARG A 176 6.80 23.50 15.54
C ARG A 176 6.89 22.04 15.95
N GLU A 177 6.46 21.69 17.16
CA GLU A 177 6.47 20.30 17.62
C GLU A 177 5.50 19.42 16.81
N ALA A 178 4.32 19.94 16.44
CA ALA A 178 3.39 19.21 15.56
C ALA A 178 4.02 18.94 14.18
N LEU A 179 4.72 19.91 13.60
CA LEU A 179 5.42 19.77 12.33
C LEU A 179 6.59 18.78 12.41
N ILE A 180 7.39 18.80 13.48
CA ILE A 180 8.48 17.84 13.71
C ILE A 180 7.94 16.42 13.86
N GLN A 181 6.82 16.24 14.57
CA GLN A 181 6.18 14.93 14.68
C GLN A 181 5.63 14.43 13.34
N TYR A 182 5.10 15.34 12.50
CA TYR A 182 4.66 14.97 11.16
C TYR A 182 5.85 14.67 10.23
N GLU A 183 6.95 15.39 10.33
CA GLU A 183 8.21 15.08 9.63
C GLU A 183 8.71 13.68 10.00
N THR A 184 8.74 13.35 11.30
CA THR A 184 9.12 12.01 11.78
C THR A 184 8.23 10.92 11.18
N LEU A 185 6.93 11.20 11.04
CA LEU A 185 5.98 10.28 10.40
C LEU A 185 6.28 10.11 8.90
N ILE A 186 6.56 11.20 8.17
CA ILE A 186 6.98 11.14 6.76
C ILE A 186 8.25 10.31 6.61
N ASN A 187 9.23 10.47 7.50
CA ASN A 187 10.49 9.75 7.40
C ASN A 187 10.33 8.25 7.65
N LEU A 188 9.46 7.88 8.59
CA LEU A 188 9.03 6.50 8.80
C LEU A 188 8.37 5.91 7.54
N LEU A 189 7.44 6.64 6.92
CA LEU A 189 6.70 6.15 5.75
C LEU A 189 7.55 6.07 4.47
N THR A 190 8.64 6.85 4.39
CA THR A 190 9.45 6.98 3.18
C THR A 190 10.82 6.32 3.30
N ASP A 191 11.03 5.51 4.35
CA ASP A 191 12.32 4.89 4.71
C ASP A 191 13.49 5.88 4.63
N ARG A 192 13.24 7.14 5.00
CA ARG A 192 14.30 8.14 5.05
C ARG A 192 15.05 7.96 6.36
N THR A 193 16.29 7.49 6.25
CA THR A 193 17.26 7.64 7.33
C THR A 193 17.66 9.11 7.39
N ASP A 194 17.10 9.87 8.34
CA ASP A 194 17.45 11.29 8.54
C ASP A 194 18.92 11.50 8.87
N ASN A 195 19.59 10.43 9.30
CA ASN A 195 20.97 10.47 9.66
C ASN A 195 21.87 10.22 8.44
N MET A 196 22.11 11.30 7.67
CA MET A 196 23.10 11.28 6.57
C MET A 196 24.50 10.88 7.05
N GLU A 197 24.84 11.08 8.32
CA GLU A 197 26.09 10.58 8.91
C GLU A 197 26.05 9.05 9.05
N HIS A 198 24.93 8.47 9.51
CA HIS A 198 24.74 7.01 9.53
C HIS A 198 24.94 6.41 8.13
N ILE A 199 24.31 6.99 7.11
CA ILE A 199 24.47 6.53 5.72
C ILE A 199 25.91 6.70 5.22
N ALA A 200 26.59 7.79 5.60
CA ALA A 200 27.99 7.99 5.24
C ALA A 200 28.90 6.95 5.93
N GLU A 201 28.67 6.62 7.19
CA GLU A 201 29.41 5.58 7.92
C GLU A 201 29.16 4.19 7.33
N VAL A 202 27.91 3.84 7.00
CA VAL A 202 27.57 2.59 6.31
C VAL A 202 28.27 2.50 4.95
N LYS A 203 28.25 3.58 4.14
CA LYS A 203 29.00 3.64 2.88
C LYS A 203 30.49 3.43 3.09
N SER A 204 31.08 4.09 4.11
CA SER A 204 32.48 3.91 4.44
C SER A 204 32.82 2.47 4.85
N LEU A 205 31.93 1.78 5.57
CA LEU A 205 32.12 0.37 5.91
C LEU A 205 32.03 -0.55 4.69
N LEU A 206 31.11 -0.27 3.77
CA LEU A 206 30.98 -1.04 2.52
C LEU A 206 32.20 -0.86 1.61
N PHE A 207 32.76 0.35 1.53
CA PHE A 207 33.98 0.64 0.77
C PHE A 207 35.27 0.15 1.43
N LYS A 208 35.21 -0.28 2.69
CA LYS A 208 36.36 -0.84 3.39
C LYS A 208 36.55 -2.30 2.98
N ASP A 209 37.79 -2.66 2.66
CA ASP A 209 38.16 -4.01 2.22
C ASP A 209 37.30 -4.48 1.02
N ASP A 210 37.11 -5.79 0.87
CA ASP A 210 36.28 -6.39 -0.19
C ASP A 210 34.80 -6.56 0.24
N ASN A 211 34.32 -5.78 1.21
CA ASN A 211 32.97 -5.93 1.77
C ASN A 211 31.89 -5.71 0.69
N LEU A 212 32.05 -4.68 -0.15
CA LEU A 212 31.13 -4.40 -1.26
C LEU A 212 31.03 -5.57 -2.25
N LEU A 213 32.12 -6.31 -2.48
CA LEU A 213 32.13 -7.47 -3.39
C LEU A 213 31.27 -8.64 -2.89
N SER A 214 30.99 -8.70 -1.59
CA SER A 214 30.12 -9.72 -1.01
C SER A 214 28.63 -9.35 -1.07
N PHE A 215 28.31 -8.08 -1.36
CA PHE A 215 26.94 -7.57 -1.34
C PHE A 215 26.02 -8.21 -2.40
N PRO A 216 26.42 -8.39 -3.68
CA PRO A 216 25.58 -9.07 -4.66
C PRO A 216 25.19 -10.50 -4.24
N SER A 217 26.11 -11.23 -3.59
CA SER A 217 25.82 -12.57 -3.08
C SER A 217 24.83 -12.54 -1.92
N LEU A 218 24.85 -11.50 -1.08
CA LEU A 218 23.87 -11.29 -0.01
C LEU A 218 22.50 -10.93 -0.57
N GLU A 219 22.44 -10.05 -1.58
CA GLU A 219 21.21 -9.69 -2.26
C GLU A 219 20.58 -10.91 -2.94
N GLN A 220 21.39 -11.72 -3.63
CA GLN A 220 20.94 -12.97 -4.21
C GLN A 220 20.43 -13.93 -3.12
N ALA A 221 21.16 -14.11 -2.02
CA ALA A 221 20.73 -14.99 -0.93
C ALA A 221 19.42 -14.51 -0.29
N TYR A 222 19.27 -13.21 -0.07
CA TYR A 222 18.03 -12.62 0.45
C TYR A 222 16.85 -12.87 -0.49
N ARG A 223 17.07 -12.69 -1.80
CA ARG A 223 16.08 -13.00 -2.84
C ARG A 223 15.68 -14.49 -2.84
N GLU A 224 16.64 -15.40 -2.80
CA GLU A 224 16.36 -16.85 -2.76
C GLU A 224 15.61 -17.25 -1.48
N ILE A 225 15.98 -16.71 -0.32
CA ILE A 225 15.26 -16.95 0.95
C ILE A 225 13.79 -16.53 0.82
N ASN A 226 13.51 -15.38 0.19
CA ASN A 226 12.14 -14.94 -0.05
C ASN A 226 11.37 -15.92 -0.94
N ILE A 227 11.99 -16.37 -2.04
CA ILE A 227 11.40 -17.34 -2.97
C ILE A 227 11.12 -18.67 -2.27
N ASP A 228 12.09 -19.22 -1.54
CA ASP A 228 11.98 -20.48 -0.82
C ASP A 228 10.87 -20.43 0.24
N ASN A 229 10.79 -19.33 0.99
CA ASN A 229 9.76 -19.14 2.00
C ASN A 229 8.36 -19.06 1.39
N GLN A 230 8.20 -18.36 0.26
CA GLN A 230 6.93 -18.30 -0.45
C GLN A 230 6.55 -19.65 -1.06
N LEU A 231 7.50 -20.38 -1.65
CA LEU A 231 7.25 -21.74 -2.16
C LEU A 231 6.77 -22.67 -1.06
N ALA A 232 7.48 -22.72 0.07
CA ALA A 232 7.10 -23.55 1.22
C ALA A 232 5.72 -23.17 1.79
N MET A 233 5.36 -21.89 1.77
CA MET A 233 4.02 -21.43 2.14
C MET A 233 2.96 -21.92 1.13
N TRP A 234 3.23 -21.77 -0.17
CA TRP A 234 2.30 -22.18 -1.22
C TRP A 234 2.09 -23.69 -1.28
N GLU A 235 3.13 -24.48 -1.07
CA GLU A 235 3.04 -25.95 -0.92
C GLU A 235 2.13 -26.32 0.26
N LEU A 236 2.31 -25.66 1.41
CA LEU A 236 1.46 -25.88 2.57
C LEU A 236 0.00 -25.50 2.31
N ILE A 237 -0.24 -24.40 1.59
CA ILE A 237 -1.60 -24.02 1.16
C ILE A 237 -2.20 -25.10 0.26
N ALA A 238 -1.44 -25.58 -0.73
CA ALA A 238 -1.87 -26.66 -1.62
C ALA A 238 -2.29 -27.91 -0.83
N ASP A 239 -1.44 -28.39 0.06
CA ASP A 239 -1.69 -29.61 0.83
C ASP A 239 -2.95 -29.48 1.69
N ARG A 240 -3.14 -28.33 2.34
CA ARG A 240 -4.32 -28.07 3.19
C ARG A 240 -5.59 -27.92 2.35
N MET A 241 -5.53 -27.19 1.23
CA MET A 241 -6.68 -27.05 0.34
C MET A 241 -7.08 -28.39 -0.28
N LYS A 242 -6.10 -29.21 -0.72
CA LYS A 242 -6.35 -30.57 -1.24
C LYS A 242 -7.00 -31.47 -0.20
N GLY A 243 -6.49 -31.43 1.03
CA GLY A 243 -7.00 -32.24 2.13
C GLY A 243 -8.43 -31.87 2.55
N GLU A 244 -8.76 -30.58 2.58
CA GLU A 244 -10.05 -30.09 3.09
C GLU A 244 -11.14 -29.95 2.02
N PHE A 245 -10.77 -29.55 0.79
CA PHE A 245 -11.75 -29.14 -0.23
C PHE A 245 -11.74 -30.00 -1.50
N GLY A 246 -10.69 -30.80 -1.73
CA GLY A 246 -10.55 -31.63 -2.93
C GLY A 246 -9.50 -31.09 -3.91
N PRO A 247 -9.45 -31.62 -5.16
CA PRO A 247 -8.36 -31.34 -6.09
C PRO A 247 -8.30 -29.87 -6.50
N LEU A 248 -7.07 -29.37 -6.65
CA LEU A 248 -6.82 -28.01 -7.13
C LEU A 248 -7.21 -27.85 -8.61
N THR A 249 -7.55 -26.64 -9.00
CA THR A 249 -7.75 -26.26 -10.40
C THR A 249 -6.43 -26.20 -11.16
N GLU A 250 -6.46 -26.42 -12.48
CA GLU A 250 -5.26 -26.47 -13.35
C GLU A 250 -4.42 -25.18 -13.32
N ASP A 251 -5.05 -24.05 -13.02
CA ASP A 251 -4.39 -22.75 -12.96
C ASP A 251 -3.78 -22.43 -11.57
N SER A 252 -3.99 -23.32 -10.58
CA SER A 252 -3.34 -23.24 -9.27
C SER A 252 -1.83 -23.38 -9.39
N LEU A 253 -1.08 -22.61 -8.60
CA LEU A 253 0.39 -22.63 -8.63
C LEU A 253 0.95 -24.04 -8.55
N SER A 254 0.46 -24.86 -7.62
CA SER A 254 0.96 -26.22 -7.40
C SER A 254 0.63 -27.22 -8.51
N GLU A 255 -0.31 -26.92 -9.40
CA GLU A 255 -0.62 -27.73 -10.59
C GLU A 255 0.17 -27.29 -11.83
N GLN A 256 0.77 -26.11 -11.79
CA GLN A 256 1.56 -25.60 -12.90
C GLN A 256 3.00 -26.15 -12.89
N ARG A 257 3.57 -26.27 -14.10
CA ARG A 257 4.99 -26.56 -14.26
C ARG A 257 5.82 -25.37 -13.78
N ARG A 258 7.02 -25.65 -13.25
CA ARG A 258 8.03 -24.64 -12.86
C ARG A 258 7.51 -23.62 -11.83
N GLN A 259 6.95 -24.13 -10.73
CA GLN A 259 6.42 -23.34 -9.62
C GLN A 259 7.44 -22.30 -9.10
N GLY A 260 8.69 -22.71 -8.94
CA GLY A 260 9.79 -21.83 -8.55
C GLY A 260 10.01 -20.65 -9.51
N GLU A 261 9.92 -20.86 -10.82
CA GLU A 261 10.06 -19.77 -11.80
C GLU A 261 8.88 -18.78 -11.71
N ARG A 262 7.67 -19.24 -11.37
CA ARG A 262 6.51 -18.36 -11.18
C ARG A 262 6.65 -17.51 -9.93
N VAL A 263 7.02 -18.11 -8.80
CA VAL A 263 7.27 -17.38 -7.55
C VAL A 263 8.42 -16.40 -7.73
N ALA A 264 9.53 -16.84 -8.35
CA ALA A 264 10.65 -15.96 -8.68
C ALA A 264 10.21 -14.78 -9.57
N SER A 265 9.40 -15.03 -10.60
CA SER A 265 8.91 -13.96 -11.48
C SER A 265 8.02 -12.94 -10.75
N TYR A 266 7.25 -13.40 -9.76
CA TYR A 266 6.44 -12.54 -8.91
C TYR A 266 7.31 -11.68 -7.99
N VAL A 267 8.28 -12.30 -7.30
CA VAL A 267 9.27 -11.64 -6.43
C VAL A 267 10.08 -10.61 -7.22
N ASP A 268 10.51 -10.96 -8.43
CA ASP A 268 11.27 -10.10 -9.34
C ASP A 268 10.41 -9.04 -10.04
N ARG A 269 9.10 -9.02 -9.79
CA ARG A 269 8.13 -8.09 -10.40
C ARG A 269 8.19 -8.08 -11.94
N LYS A 270 8.40 -9.24 -12.56
CA LYS A 270 8.43 -9.35 -14.02
C LYS A 270 7.06 -9.05 -14.61
N ASN A 271 7.05 -8.46 -15.81
CA ASN A 271 5.84 -8.20 -16.58
C ASN A 271 4.98 -9.48 -16.68
N ASN A 272 3.66 -9.34 -16.48
CA ASN A 272 2.67 -10.43 -16.44
C ASN A 272 2.69 -11.36 -15.22
N SER A 273 3.53 -11.12 -14.20
CA SER A 273 3.47 -11.85 -12.92
C SER A 273 2.75 -11.02 -11.85
N ARG A 274 1.45 -10.78 -12.09
CA ARG A 274 0.62 -9.93 -11.23
C ARG A 274 0.16 -10.63 -9.95
N TYR A 275 -0.21 -11.89 -10.03
CA TYR A 275 -0.69 -12.63 -8.87
C TYR A 275 -0.30 -14.11 -8.94
N ILE A 276 -0.40 -14.79 -7.80
CA ILE A 276 -0.25 -16.23 -7.64
C ILE A 276 -1.46 -16.73 -6.87
N ARG A 277 -2.03 -17.88 -7.26
CA ARG A 277 -3.21 -18.43 -6.58
C ARG A 277 -3.19 -19.95 -6.43
N GLN A 278 -3.96 -20.43 -5.47
CA GLN A 278 -4.42 -21.81 -5.31
C GLN A 278 -5.95 -21.79 -5.27
N ALA A 279 -6.61 -22.68 -6.00
CA ALA A 279 -8.06 -22.70 -6.07
C ALA A 279 -8.61 -24.12 -6.18
N VAL A 280 -9.81 -24.34 -5.64
CA VAL A 280 -10.54 -25.61 -5.68
C VAL A 280 -11.98 -25.33 -6.10
N ARG A 281 -12.49 -26.06 -7.08
CA ARG A 281 -13.92 -26.06 -7.43
C ARG A 281 -14.70 -26.84 -6.39
N VAL A 282 -15.84 -26.31 -5.96
CA VAL A 282 -16.68 -26.99 -4.97
C VAL A 282 -17.42 -28.15 -5.65
N GLU A 283 -17.22 -29.38 -5.18
CA GLU A 283 -17.72 -30.61 -5.85
C GLU A 283 -19.23 -30.62 -6.11
N ASN A 284 -20.05 -30.22 -5.13
CA ASN A 284 -21.51 -30.17 -5.24
C ASN A 284 -22.03 -28.81 -5.75
N ALA A 285 -21.14 -27.95 -6.24
CA ALA A 285 -21.43 -26.57 -6.59
C ALA A 285 -20.33 -26.01 -7.54
N PRO A 286 -20.14 -26.59 -8.74
CA PRO A 286 -18.99 -26.29 -9.60
C PRO A 286 -18.91 -24.82 -10.05
N GLU A 287 -20.02 -24.10 -9.99
CA GLU A 287 -20.11 -22.65 -10.22
C GLU A 287 -19.47 -21.81 -9.11
N TYR A 288 -19.04 -22.45 -8.02
CA TYR A 288 -18.29 -21.85 -6.92
C TYR A 288 -16.86 -22.38 -6.86
N THR A 289 -15.91 -21.45 -6.72
CA THR A 289 -14.49 -21.74 -6.55
C THR A 289 -13.97 -21.12 -5.26
N LEU A 290 -13.44 -21.95 -4.36
CA LEU A 290 -12.67 -21.48 -3.20
C LEU A 290 -11.26 -21.15 -3.63
N TYR A 291 -10.70 -20.05 -3.14
CA TYR A 291 -9.37 -19.62 -3.54
C TYR A 291 -8.58 -18.97 -2.40
N ILE A 292 -7.25 -19.06 -2.53
CA ILE A 292 -6.28 -18.21 -1.84
C ILE A 292 -5.40 -17.58 -2.92
N GLU A 293 -5.34 -16.26 -2.94
CA GLU A 293 -4.61 -15.50 -3.95
C GLU A 293 -3.69 -14.44 -3.32
N GLN A 294 -2.52 -14.25 -3.93
CA GLN A 294 -1.53 -13.25 -3.58
C GLN A 294 -1.38 -12.28 -4.75
N ASP A 295 -1.89 -11.06 -4.56
CA ASP A 295 -1.44 -9.88 -5.30
C ASP A 295 -0.56 -9.05 -4.36
N HIS A 296 -0.85 -7.78 -4.06
CA HIS A 296 -0.09 -7.02 -3.06
C HIS A 296 -0.12 -7.69 -1.68
N HIS A 297 -1.28 -8.21 -1.28
CA HIS A 297 -1.48 -8.97 -0.06
C HIS A 297 -2.04 -10.35 -0.38
N LEU A 298 -1.93 -11.29 0.57
CA LEU A 298 -2.71 -12.52 0.53
C LEU A 298 -4.16 -12.22 0.89
N TYR A 299 -5.10 -12.86 0.19
CA TYR A 299 -6.51 -12.86 0.52
C TYR A 299 -7.12 -14.21 0.16
N PHE A 300 -8.21 -14.56 0.83
CA PHE A 300 -8.91 -15.82 0.63
C PHE A 300 -10.39 -15.57 0.44
N GLY A 301 -11.08 -16.47 -0.26
CA GLY A 301 -12.50 -16.32 -0.47
C GLY A 301 -13.15 -17.42 -1.29
N ILE A 302 -14.40 -17.15 -1.66
CA ILE A 302 -15.18 -17.91 -2.61
C ILE A 302 -15.63 -16.99 -3.74
N ARG A 303 -15.50 -17.47 -4.97
CA ARG A 303 -15.98 -16.81 -6.18
C ARG A 303 -17.13 -17.60 -6.76
N PHE A 304 -18.19 -16.91 -7.15
CA PHE A 304 -19.26 -17.44 -8.00
C PHE A 304 -19.04 -16.95 -9.44
N GLU A 305 -19.10 -17.87 -10.39
CA GLU A 305 -19.14 -17.56 -11.82
C GLU A 305 -20.42 -18.17 -12.41
N LYS A 306 -21.29 -17.35 -12.99
CA LYS A 306 -22.56 -17.81 -13.54
C LYS A 306 -22.34 -18.79 -14.69
N GLU A 307 -22.93 -19.97 -14.55
CA GLU A 307 -23.05 -20.97 -15.61
C GLU A 307 -24.51 -21.04 -16.08
N SER A 308 -24.74 -21.61 -17.26
CA SER A 308 -26.08 -21.69 -17.84
C SER A 308 -27.04 -22.43 -16.91
N GLY A 309 -28.01 -21.70 -16.34
CA GLY A 309 -29.03 -22.25 -15.45
C GLY A 309 -28.66 -22.28 -13.96
N THR A 310 -27.50 -21.75 -13.55
CA THR A 310 -27.16 -21.62 -12.13
C THR A 310 -27.68 -20.33 -11.53
N ILE A 311 -28.04 -20.38 -10.25
CA ILE A 311 -28.51 -19.23 -9.46
C ILE A 311 -27.51 -19.01 -8.34
N ASN A 312 -27.10 -17.77 -8.14
CA ASN A 312 -26.24 -17.42 -7.02
C ASN A 312 -26.99 -17.63 -5.69
N ARG A 313 -26.51 -18.57 -4.87
CA ARG A 313 -27.02 -18.90 -3.54
C ARG A 313 -26.53 -17.95 -2.44
N LEU A 314 -25.50 -17.16 -2.72
CA LEU A 314 -24.85 -16.28 -1.75
C LEU A 314 -25.17 -14.79 -1.98
N SER A 315 -25.94 -14.43 -3.01
CA SER A 315 -26.28 -13.04 -3.36
C SER A 315 -27.03 -12.30 -2.25
N ASP A 316 -27.96 -12.98 -1.58
CA ASP A 316 -28.86 -12.34 -0.59
C ASP A 316 -28.47 -12.64 0.87
N ILE A 317 -27.37 -13.35 1.08
CA ILE A 317 -26.89 -13.70 2.42
C ILE A 317 -26.01 -12.57 2.95
N ASP A 318 -26.33 -12.12 4.15
CA ASP A 318 -25.46 -11.24 4.94
C ASP A 318 -24.32 -12.07 5.53
N VAL A 319 -23.09 -11.60 5.31
CA VAL A 319 -21.88 -12.35 5.64
C VAL A 319 -20.90 -11.44 6.39
N PRO A 320 -20.14 -11.97 7.37
CA PRO A 320 -19.14 -11.19 8.10
C PRO A 320 -17.84 -10.95 7.29
N TYR A 321 -17.90 -11.12 5.96
CA TYR A 321 -16.78 -11.03 5.04
C TYR A 321 -17.03 -9.91 4.03
N ARG A 322 -15.99 -9.50 3.31
CA ARG A 322 -16.15 -8.53 2.22
C ARG A 322 -16.93 -9.20 1.10
N LYS A 323 -17.82 -8.44 0.47
CA LYS A 323 -18.71 -8.93 -0.58
C LYS A 323 -18.76 -7.90 -1.70
N GLU A 324 -18.29 -8.31 -2.87
CA GLU A 324 -18.13 -7.43 -4.03
C GLU A 324 -18.53 -8.17 -5.31
N GLY A 325 -18.95 -7.43 -6.34
CA GLY A 325 -19.36 -7.98 -7.63
C GLY A 325 -20.86 -7.86 -7.90
N SER A 326 -21.32 -8.60 -8.91
CA SER A 326 -22.71 -8.62 -9.38
C SER A 326 -23.39 -9.97 -9.07
N GLU A 327 -24.67 -10.10 -9.41
CA GLU A 327 -25.35 -11.40 -9.32
C GLU A 327 -24.75 -12.47 -10.22
N GLU A 328 -24.11 -12.08 -11.32
CA GLU A 328 -23.49 -13.01 -12.29
C GLU A 328 -22.05 -13.38 -11.95
N GLU A 329 -21.39 -12.54 -11.16
CA GLU A 329 -20.00 -12.71 -10.75
C GLU A 329 -19.80 -12.09 -9.36
N LEU A 330 -19.79 -12.93 -8.33
CA LEU A 330 -19.77 -12.51 -6.93
C LEU A 330 -18.52 -13.03 -6.24
N HIS A 331 -17.87 -12.16 -5.48
CA HIS A 331 -16.72 -12.49 -4.64
C HIS A 331 -17.06 -12.25 -3.17
N ILE A 332 -16.88 -13.27 -2.34
CA ILE A 332 -16.90 -13.13 -0.88
C ILE A 332 -15.52 -13.48 -0.36
N TRP A 333 -14.85 -12.52 0.27
CA TRP A 333 -13.43 -12.64 0.57
C TRP A 333 -13.02 -11.84 1.81
N ASP A 334 -11.83 -12.14 2.35
CA ASP A 334 -11.20 -11.30 3.38
C ASP A 334 -9.68 -11.51 3.42
N TYR A 335 -9.00 -10.72 4.25
CA TYR A 335 -7.56 -10.82 4.51
C TYR A 335 -7.24 -11.78 5.66
N PRO A 336 -6.07 -12.45 5.64
CA PRO A 336 -5.56 -13.16 6.80
C PRO A 336 -5.28 -12.19 7.96
N LYS A 337 -5.30 -12.70 9.19
CA LYS A 337 -5.04 -11.88 10.40
C LYS A 337 -3.67 -11.17 10.37
N LYS A 338 -2.64 -11.85 9.85
CA LYS A 338 -1.33 -11.26 9.60
C LYS A 338 -1.28 -10.79 8.15
N MET A 339 -1.40 -9.49 7.95
CA MET A 339 -1.26 -8.87 6.64
C MET A 339 0.22 -8.68 6.32
N ILE A 340 0.66 -9.25 5.20
CA ILE A 340 2.00 -9.09 4.64
C ILE A 340 1.82 -8.48 3.25
N ASN A 341 2.54 -7.40 2.96
CA ASN A 341 2.60 -6.87 1.60
C ASN A 341 3.72 -7.60 0.84
N PHE A 342 3.37 -8.53 -0.04
CA PHE A 342 4.31 -9.33 -0.80
C PHE A 342 4.97 -8.57 -1.95
N ARG A 343 4.41 -7.41 -2.35
CA ARG A 343 5.08 -6.51 -3.30
C ARG A 343 6.18 -5.72 -2.63
N SER A 344 5.96 -5.24 -1.40
CA SER A 344 6.95 -4.52 -0.60
C SER A 344 7.29 -5.28 0.67
N ILE A 345 7.73 -6.55 0.51
CA ILE A 345 7.98 -7.44 1.65
C ILE A 345 9.17 -6.95 2.47
N THR A 346 9.03 -6.95 3.80
CA THR A 346 10.07 -6.50 4.72
C THR A 346 10.98 -7.66 5.17
N ALA A 347 12.16 -7.34 5.73
CA ALA A 347 13.02 -8.36 6.34
C ALA A 347 12.34 -9.10 7.51
N ASP A 348 11.50 -8.40 8.28
CA ASP A 348 10.71 -9.00 9.37
C ASP A 348 9.64 -9.96 8.84
N ASP A 349 9.01 -9.65 7.70
CA ASP A 349 8.05 -10.55 7.08
C ASP A 349 8.73 -11.80 6.50
N ILE A 350 9.90 -11.66 5.88
CA ILE A 350 10.70 -12.81 5.44
C ILE A 350 11.12 -13.66 6.65
N LEU A 351 11.58 -13.03 7.73
CA LEU A 351 11.93 -13.74 8.96
C LEU A 351 10.71 -14.42 9.58
N TYR A 352 9.54 -13.78 9.56
CA TYR A 352 8.28 -14.37 9.97
C TYR A 352 7.96 -15.61 9.13
N LEU A 353 8.04 -15.51 7.81
CA LEU A 353 7.75 -16.60 6.87
C LEU A 353 8.81 -17.70 6.93
N SER A 354 10.04 -17.46 7.38
CA SER A 354 11.07 -18.50 7.49
C SER A 354 10.78 -19.54 8.57
N LYS A 355 9.95 -19.20 9.57
CA LYS A 355 9.56 -20.09 10.65
C LYS A 355 8.37 -20.95 10.23
N SER A 356 8.52 -22.28 10.22
CA SER A 356 7.45 -23.21 9.83
C SER A 356 6.16 -23.03 10.64
N ALA A 357 6.27 -22.88 11.96
CA ALA A 357 5.12 -22.65 12.84
C ALA A 357 4.31 -21.39 12.47
N ASN A 358 4.97 -20.33 11.99
CA ASN A 358 4.29 -19.11 11.55
C ASN A 358 3.55 -19.32 10.23
N ARG A 359 4.18 -20.02 9.27
CA ARG A 359 3.52 -20.40 8.01
C ARG A 359 2.30 -21.28 8.30
N GLU A 360 2.45 -22.29 9.16
CA GLU A 360 1.37 -23.18 9.58
C GLU A 360 0.23 -22.44 10.26
N ALA A 361 0.52 -21.57 11.23
CA ALA A 361 -0.52 -20.79 11.90
C ALA A 361 -1.31 -19.90 10.91
N MET A 362 -0.60 -19.24 9.98
CA MET A 362 -1.22 -18.38 8.97
C MET A 362 -2.09 -19.18 7.99
N VAL A 363 -1.55 -20.28 7.44
CA VAL A 363 -2.29 -21.13 6.50
C VAL A 363 -3.49 -21.78 7.17
N ASN A 364 -3.32 -22.37 8.37
CA ASN A 364 -4.43 -23.00 9.09
C ASN A 364 -5.54 -21.99 9.41
N GLN A 365 -5.20 -20.73 9.71
CA GLN A 365 -6.18 -19.68 9.92
C GLN A 365 -6.98 -19.39 8.64
N MET A 366 -6.34 -19.24 7.48
CA MET A 366 -7.04 -19.02 6.21
C MET A 366 -7.92 -20.21 5.82
N ILE A 367 -7.43 -21.44 6.01
CA ILE A 367 -8.18 -22.67 5.71
C ILE A 367 -9.43 -22.77 6.60
N ALA A 368 -9.31 -22.46 7.90
CA ALA A 368 -10.47 -22.44 8.81
C ALA A 368 -11.52 -21.40 8.38
N GLU A 369 -11.10 -20.22 7.92
CA GLU A 369 -12.05 -19.22 7.39
C GLU A 369 -12.68 -19.67 6.06
N LEU A 370 -11.94 -20.33 5.17
CA LEU A 370 -12.52 -20.92 3.96
C LEU A 370 -13.54 -22.02 4.26
N VAL A 371 -13.32 -22.82 5.31
CA VAL A 371 -14.33 -23.79 5.80
C VAL A 371 -15.60 -23.04 6.26
N ASN A 372 -15.44 -21.94 7.00
CA ASN A 372 -16.57 -21.10 7.42
C ASN A 372 -17.33 -20.54 6.20
N ILE A 373 -16.61 -19.98 5.23
CA ILE A 373 -17.19 -19.44 3.98
C ILE A 373 -17.94 -20.53 3.21
N LYS A 374 -17.32 -21.71 3.01
CA LYS A 374 -17.97 -22.85 2.35
C LYS A 374 -19.24 -23.27 3.09
N SER A 375 -19.24 -23.27 4.42
CA SER A 375 -20.43 -23.64 5.21
C SER A 375 -21.63 -22.71 4.98
N LEU A 376 -21.40 -21.47 4.57
CA LEU A 376 -22.48 -20.54 4.19
C LEU A 376 -23.22 -21.03 2.95
N LEU A 377 -22.47 -21.57 1.97
CA LEU A 377 -23.04 -22.17 0.76
C LEU A 377 -23.85 -23.43 1.07
N ASP A 378 -23.35 -24.27 1.98
CA ASP A 378 -24.05 -25.48 2.42
C ASP A 378 -25.36 -25.12 3.16
N LYS A 379 -25.37 -24.07 3.99
CA LYS A 379 -26.58 -23.55 4.66
C LYS A 379 -27.58 -22.94 3.67
N ALA A 380 -27.11 -22.22 2.66
CA ALA A 380 -27.95 -21.61 1.64
C ALA A 380 -28.74 -22.65 0.83
N HIS A 381 -28.20 -23.88 0.70
CA HIS A 381 -28.86 -24.98 0.01
C HIS A 381 -30.07 -25.54 0.78
N VAL A 382 -30.13 -25.37 2.10
CA VAL A 382 -31.20 -25.94 2.96
C VAL A 382 -32.44 -25.03 3.03
N VAL A 383 -32.33 -23.77 2.59
CA VAL A 383 -33.36 -22.73 2.80
C VAL A 383 -34.23 -22.48 1.54
N LYS A 384 -33.93 -23.11 0.40
CA LYS A 384 -34.72 -22.98 -0.84
C LYS A 384 -35.54 -24.21 -1.17
#